data_AF-A0A3L6FV87-F1
#
_entry.id   AF-A0A3L6FV87-F1
#
_cell.length_a   1.000
_cell.length_b   1.000
_cell.length_c   1.000
_cell.angle_alpha   90.00
_cell.angle_beta   90.00
_cell.angle_gamma   90.00
#
_symmetry.space_group_name_H-M   'P 1'
#
loop_
_entity.id
_entity.type
_entity.pdbx_description
1 polymer ?
#
loop_
_entity_poly.entity_id
_entity_poly.type
_entity_poly.pdbx_seq_one_letter_code
_entity_poly.pdbx_strand_id
1 'polypeptide(L)'
;MYWRIYLNVGLAWSIIFQIAANLYVFNMNTRSIYIMDSMPLPSWFKGNDPSMHYIHKIHNIANNMNVAMELANPTWKDDIYMWRRIVPSWVPKTLNWNLSGFLVINFMHSWNGKRLPCISTTSSVLRTKFLVELMKYQENECNDNIPEEIQKIIKHISV
;
A
#
# COMPACT_ATOMS: atom_id res chain seq x y z
N MET A 1 10.57 6.11 -16.77
CA MET A 1 10.03 4.77 -16.44
C MET A 1 8.80 4.99 -15.57
N TYR A 2 7.62 5.00 -16.18
CA TYR A 2 6.35 5.34 -15.52
C TYR A 2 5.76 4.07 -14.89
N TRP A 3 5.54 4.06 -13.59
CA TRP A 3 4.83 2.98 -12.91
C TRP A 3 3.32 3.24 -13.01
N ARG A 4 2.59 2.36 -13.70
CA ARG A 4 1.13 2.29 -13.65
C ARG A 4 0.71 1.37 -12.51
N ILE A 5 -0.08 1.88 -11.57
CA ILE A 5 -0.70 1.09 -10.49
C ILE A 5 -1.95 0.42 -11.07
N TYR A 6 -2.00 -0.91 -11.06
CA TYR A 6 -3.21 -1.66 -11.37
C TYR A 6 -3.94 -2.01 -10.07
N LEU A 7 -5.07 -1.36 -9.82
CA LEU A 7 -6.05 -1.79 -8.82
C LEU A 7 -6.96 -2.83 -9.48
N ASN A 8 -6.84 -4.09 -9.04
CA ASN A 8 -7.70 -5.18 -9.50
C ASN A 8 -9.04 -5.12 -8.74
N VAL A 9 -10.13 -4.82 -9.44
CA VAL A 9 -11.49 -4.75 -8.87
C VAL A 9 -12.32 -5.88 -9.49
N GLY A 10 -12.46 -6.99 -8.76
CA GLY A 10 -13.41 -8.05 -9.09
C GLY A 10 -14.75 -7.78 -8.40
N LEU A 11 -15.80 -7.54 -9.19
CA LEU A 11 -17.18 -7.42 -8.69
C LEU A 11 -17.87 -8.78 -8.73
N ALA A 12 -18.37 -9.23 -7.58
CA ALA A 12 -19.41 -10.25 -7.49
C ALA A 12 -20.40 -9.85 -6.38
N TRP A 13 -21.69 -9.98 -6.69
CA TRP A 13 -22.80 -9.42 -5.94
C TRP A 13 -23.07 -10.11 -4.59
N SER A 14 -23.61 -9.33 -3.65
CA SER A 14 -24.22 -9.71 -2.36
C SER A 14 -23.32 -10.39 -1.32
N ILE A 15 -22.51 -9.58 -0.64
CA ILE A 15 -22.17 -9.54 0.81
C ILE A 15 -21.54 -8.16 1.00
N ILE A 16 -21.75 -7.49 2.13
CA ILE A 16 -21.08 -6.20 2.45
C ILE A 16 -19.56 -6.40 2.27
N PHE A 17 -19.01 -5.93 1.15
CA PHE A 17 -17.58 -6.10 0.87
C PHE A 17 -16.81 -5.14 1.76
N GLN A 18 -16.27 -5.70 2.84
CA GLN A 18 -15.31 -5.05 3.70
C GLN A 18 -13.95 -5.04 2.96
N ILE A 19 -13.71 -4.01 2.15
CA ILE A 19 -12.47 -3.90 1.37
C ILE A 19 -11.39 -3.29 2.25
N ALA A 20 -10.47 -4.12 2.74
CA ALA A 20 -9.23 -3.67 3.38
C ALA A 20 -8.10 -3.62 2.32
N ALA A 21 -7.42 -2.48 2.23
CA ALA A 21 -6.27 -2.29 1.36
C ALA A 21 -4.95 -2.65 2.08
N ASN A 22 -4.07 -3.37 1.38
CA ASN A 22 -2.76 -3.80 1.89
C ASN A 22 -1.68 -3.44 0.86
N LEU A 23 -0.46 -3.17 1.31
CA LEU A 23 0.68 -2.89 0.43
C LEU A 23 1.71 -4.03 0.49
N TYR A 24 2.16 -4.49 -0.68
CA TYR A 24 3.25 -5.45 -0.83
C TYR A 24 4.44 -4.75 -1.48
N VAL A 25 5.58 -4.71 -0.79
CA VAL A 25 6.79 -4.06 -1.30
C VAL A 25 7.86 -5.10 -1.60
N PHE A 26 8.29 -5.13 -2.85
CA PHE A 26 9.32 -6.04 -3.35
C PHE A 26 10.69 -5.38 -3.23
N ASN A 27 11.60 -6.01 -2.51
CA ASN A 27 13.00 -5.61 -2.45
C ASN A 27 13.84 -6.61 -3.27
N MET A 28 14.19 -6.18 -4.49
CA MET A 28 14.97 -7.01 -5.43
C MET A 28 16.35 -7.37 -4.88
N ASN A 29 17.00 -6.45 -4.16
CA ASN A 29 18.37 -6.63 -3.67
C ASN A 29 18.45 -7.72 -2.59
N THR A 30 17.46 -7.75 -1.70
CA THR A 30 17.42 -8.70 -0.58
C THR A 30 16.49 -9.88 -0.82
N ARG A 31 15.90 -9.99 -2.02
CA ARG A 31 14.89 -11.00 -2.39
C ARG A 31 13.84 -11.16 -1.29
N SER A 32 13.21 -10.03 -0.94
CA SER A 32 12.27 -9.96 0.18
C SER A 32 10.97 -9.26 -0.20
N ILE A 33 9.86 -9.69 0.40
CA ILE A 33 8.53 -9.11 0.24
C ILE A 33 8.07 -8.58 1.60
N TYR A 34 7.90 -7.27 1.72
CA TYR A 34 7.31 -6.64 2.90
C TYR A 34 5.80 -6.60 2.75
N ILE A 35 5.10 -7.10 3.77
CA ILE A 35 3.64 -7.18 3.82
C ILE A 35 3.16 -6.11 4.80
N MET A 36 2.78 -4.95 4.26
CA MET A 36 2.28 -3.82 5.04
C MET A 36 0.76 -3.83 5.05
N ASP A 37 0.23 -4.60 5.99
CA ASP A 37 -1.21 -4.69 6.26
C ASP A 37 -1.53 -3.95 7.55
N SER A 38 -2.47 -2.99 7.50
CA SER A 38 -2.91 -2.27 8.69
C SER A 38 -3.94 -3.04 9.52
N MET A 39 -4.52 -4.11 8.99
CA MET A 39 -5.39 -4.98 9.76
C MET A 39 -4.54 -5.84 10.71
N PRO A 40 -4.97 -6.01 11.97
CA PRO A 40 -4.38 -7.01 12.83
C PRO A 40 -4.67 -8.40 12.25
N LEU A 41 -3.75 -9.34 12.48
CA LEU A 41 -4.04 -10.74 12.20
C LEU A 41 -5.27 -11.16 13.00
N PRO A 42 -6.18 -11.94 12.42
CA PRO A 42 -7.34 -12.42 13.15
C PRO A 42 -6.93 -13.25 14.36
N SER A 43 -7.66 -13.12 15.47
CA SER A 43 -7.35 -13.84 16.72
C SER A 43 -7.40 -15.37 16.58
N TRP A 44 -8.15 -15.87 15.59
CA TRP A 44 -8.23 -17.30 15.28
C TRP A 44 -7.02 -17.83 14.50
N PHE A 45 -6.19 -16.97 13.93
CA PHE A 45 -4.99 -17.39 13.19
C PHE A 45 -3.92 -17.88 14.17
N LYS A 46 -3.59 -19.17 14.09
CA LYS A 46 -2.62 -19.85 14.97
C LYS A 46 -1.35 -20.30 14.23
N GLY A 47 -1.02 -19.66 13.11
CA GLY A 47 0.19 -19.99 12.35
C GLY A 47 1.46 -19.60 13.11
N ASN A 48 2.50 -20.42 13.00
CA ASN A 48 3.80 -20.17 13.63
C ASN A 48 4.50 -18.94 13.04
N ASP A 49 4.25 -18.63 11.76
CA ASP A 49 4.77 -17.46 11.07
C ASP A 49 3.60 -16.56 10.60
N PRO A 50 3.56 -15.27 10.99
CA PRO A 50 2.55 -14.30 10.54
C PRO A 50 2.35 -14.26 9.02
N SER A 51 3.39 -14.50 8.23
CA SER A 51 3.33 -14.47 6.75
C SER A 51 2.46 -15.58 6.16
N MET A 52 2.22 -16.68 6.89
CA MET A 52 1.38 -17.78 6.40
C MET A 52 -0.07 -17.34 6.16
N HIS A 53 -0.55 -16.32 6.89
CA HIS A 53 -1.88 -15.75 6.65
C HIS A 53 -2.03 -15.18 5.23
N TYR A 54 -0.92 -14.81 4.59
CA TYR A 54 -0.89 -14.16 3.30
C TYR A 54 -0.52 -15.11 2.16
N ILE A 55 -0.34 -16.41 2.42
CA ILE A 55 0.25 -17.37 1.47
C ILE A 55 -0.47 -17.41 0.12
N HIS A 56 -1.80 -17.42 0.11
CA HIS A 56 -2.59 -17.44 -1.11
C HIS A 56 -2.47 -16.15 -1.92
N LYS A 57 -2.47 -14.99 -1.24
CA LYS A 57 -2.27 -13.69 -1.89
C LYS A 57 -0.86 -13.58 -2.47
N ILE A 58 0.16 -13.98 -1.71
CA ILE A 58 1.56 -13.98 -2.17
C ILE A 58 1.74 -14.92 -3.35
N HIS A 59 1.15 -16.12 -3.32
CA HIS A 59 1.22 -17.05 -4.44
C HIS A 59 0.66 -16.43 -5.72
N ASN A 60 -0.52 -15.80 -5.64
CA ASN A 60 -1.11 -15.11 -6.79
C ASN A 60 -0.24 -13.94 -7.29
N ILE A 61 0.26 -13.10 -6.37
CA ILE A 61 1.11 -11.97 -6.75
C ILE A 61 2.43 -12.46 -7.38
N ALA A 62 3.06 -13.48 -6.79
CA ALA A 62 4.30 -14.05 -7.27
C ALA A 62 4.15 -14.66 -8.68
N ASN A 63 3.08 -15.40 -8.94
CA ASN A 63 2.83 -15.96 -10.27
C ASN A 63 2.71 -14.88 -11.34
N ASN A 64 1.93 -13.82 -11.08
CA ASN A 64 1.78 -12.72 -12.02
C ASN A 64 3.08 -11.92 -12.20
N MET A 65 3.81 -11.67 -11.12
CA MET A 65 5.08 -10.95 -11.18
C MET A 65 6.18 -11.76 -11.88
N ASN A 66 6.28 -13.08 -11.64
CA ASN A 66 7.25 -13.94 -12.32
C ASN A 66 7.03 -13.87 -13.84
N VAL A 67 5.78 -13.99 -14.30
CA VAL A 67 5.44 -13.84 -15.74
C VAL A 67 5.83 -12.47 -16.28
N ALA A 68 5.54 -11.39 -15.54
CA ALA A 68 5.92 -10.04 -15.95
C ALA A 68 7.44 -9.84 -16.00
N MET A 69 8.17 -10.44 -15.05
CA MET A 69 9.63 -10.36 -14.98
C MET A 69 10.31 -11.16 -16.10
N GLU A 70 9.80 -12.36 -16.42
CA GLU A 70 10.26 -13.15 -17.56
C GLU A 70 10.03 -12.42 -18.88
N LEU A 71 8.88 -11.76 -19.03
CA LEU A 71 8.58 -10.95 -20.22
C LEU A 71 9.51 -9.73 -20.34
N ALA A 72 9.77 -9.03 -19.25
CA ALA A 72 10.64 -7.85 -19.23
C ALA A 72 12.13 -8.21 -19.32
N ASN A 73 12.52 -9.39 -18.83
CA ASN A 73 13.89 -9.89 -18.81
C ASN A 73 13.90 -11.42 -19.01
N PRO A 74 14.08 -11.91 -20.25
CA PRO A 74 14.09 -13.35 -20.55
C PRO A 74 15.20 -14.15 -19.85
N THR A 75 16.21 -13.48 -19.29
CA THR A 75 17.27 -14.13 -18.49
C THR A 75 16.91 -14.27 -17.01
N TRP A 76 15.73 -13.79 -16.60
CA TRP A 76 15.20 -13.96 -15.26
C TRP A 76 15.04 -15.45 -14.94
N LYS A 77 15.59 -15.88 -13.78
CA LYS A 77 15.53 -17.27 -13.29
C LYS A 77 15.17 -17.36 -11.82
N ASP A 78 14.76 -16.24 -11.21
CA ASP A 78 14.44 -16.20 -9.80
C ASP A 78 12.94 -16.48 -9.60
N ASP A 79 12.58 -17.05 -8.46
CA ASP A 79 11.17 -17.29 -8.13
C ASP A 79 10.76 -16.39 -6.97
N ILE A 80 9.93 -15.39 -7.28
CA ILE A 80 9.42 -14.43 -6.29
C ILE A 80 8.65 -15.13 -5.17
N TYR A 81 8.04 -16.29 -5.41
CA TYR A 81 7.34 -17.03 -4.36
C TYR A 81 8.27 -17.51 -3.24
N MET A 82 9.54 -17.77 -3.57
CA MET A 82 10.60 -18.22 -2.67
C MET A 82 11.27 -17.08 -1.89
N TRP A 83 10.91 -15.83 -2.19
CA TRP A 83 11.48 -14.66 -1.52
C TRP A 83 11.09 -14.61 -0.04
N ARG A 84 11.99 -14.05 0.77
CA ARG A 84 11.77 -13.90 2.21
C ARG A 84 10.55 -13.02 2.46
N ARG A 85 9.59 -13.51 3.22
CA ARG A 85 8.36 -12.78 3.56
C ARG A 85 8.56 -12.07 4.90
N ILE A 86 8.22 -10.79 4.96
CA ILE A 86 8.41 -9.96 6.14
C ILE A 86 7.07 -9.31 6.49
N VAL A 87 6.50 -9.67 7.63
CA VAL A 87 5.35 -8.98 8.22
C VAL A 87 5.89 -8.06 9.33
N PRO A 88 6.05 -6.75 9.07
CA PRO A 88 6.74 -5.89 10.02
C PRO A 88 5.82 -5.52 11.19
N SER A 89 6.30 -5.66 12.41
CA SER A 89 5.56 -5.31 13.64
C SER A 89 5.33 -3.81 13.80
N TRP A 90 6.11 -2.97 13.11
CA TRP A 90 6.02 -1.51 13.17
C TRP A 90 4.96 -0.92 12.24
N VAL A 91 4.29 -1.73 11.42
CA VAL A 91 3.16 -1.25 10.60
C VAL A 91 1.98 -0.94 11.53
N PRO A 92 1.43 0.29 11.53
CA PRO A 92 0.32 0.64 12.39
C PRO A 92 -0.89 -0.27 12.19
N LYS A 93 -1.49 -0.71 13.29
CA LYS A 93 -2.66 -1.59 13.27
C LYS A 93 -3.93 -0.82 13.62
N THR A 94 -5.01 -1.12 12.91
CA THR A 94 -6.34 -0.56 13.17
C THR A 94 -7.42 -1.57 12.81
N LEU A 95 -8.53 -1.54 13.56
CA LEU A 95 -9.76 -2.27 13.21
C LEU A 95 -10.65 -1.47 12.25
N ASN A 96 -10.32 -0.20 12.00
CA ASN A 96 -11.07 0.66 11.09
C ASN A 96 -10.60 0.43 9.64
N TRP A 97 -11.23 -0.55 9.00
CA TRP A 97 -11.04 -0.92 7.60
C TRP A 97 -11.18 0.26 6.62
N ASN A 98 -12.04 1.25 6.92
CA ASN A 98 -12.21 2.45 6.09
C ASN A 98 -10.95 3.33 6.04
N LEU A 99 -9.97 3.10 6.93
CA LEU A 99 -8.69 3.81 6.93
C LEU A 99 -7.60 3.11 6.14
N SER A 100 -7.81 1.85 5.76
CA SER A 100 -6.77 1.02 5.12
C SER A 100 -6.22 1.66 3.83
N GLY A 101 -7.09 2.23 2.97
CA GLY A 101 -6.67 2.94 1.77
C GLY A 101 -5.79 4.16 2.05
N PHE A 102 -6.20 5.01 3.00
CA PHE A 102 -5.41 6.19 3.41
C PHE A 102 -4.07 5.81 4.03
N LEU A 103 -4.05 4.71 4.80
CA LEU A 103 -2.83 4.16 5.38
C LEU A 103 -1.88 3.64 4.28
N VAL A 104 -2.38 2.88 3.30
CA VAL A 104 -1.57 2.40 2.18
C VAL A 104 -0.94 3.57 1.41
N ILE A 105 -1.67 4.65 1.16
CA ILE A 105 -1.12 5.85 0.53
C ILE A 105 0.01 6.44 1.38
N ASN A 106 -0.19 6.55 2.69
CA ASN A 106 0.85 7.03 3.61
C ASN A 106 2.06 6.08 3.67
N PHE A 107 1.84 4.76 3.58
CA PHE A 107 2.91 3.77 3.55
C PHE A 107 3.76 3.95 2.30
N MET A 108 3.13 4.05 1.12
CA MET A 108 3.84 4.29 -0.14
C MET A 108 4.63 5.60 -0.10
N HIS A 109 4.01 6.69 0.35
CA HIS A 109 4.65 8.01 0.44
C HIS A 109 5.84 8.01 1.40
N SER A 110 5.72 7.31 2.54
CA SER A 110 6.72 7.39 3.63
C SER A 110 7.75 6.25 3.60
N TRP A 111 7.69 5.36 2.61
CA TRP A 111 8.58 4.22 2.53
C TRP A 111 9.98 4.63 2.08
N ASN A 112 10.97 4.40 2.94
CA ASN A 112 12.38 4.72 2.68
C ASN A 112 13.22 3.51 2.24
N GLY A 113 12.60 2.39 1.87
CA GLY A 113 13.31 1.15 1.54
C GLY A 113 13.63 0.23 2.73
N LYS A 114 13.47 0.71 3.98
CA LYS A 114 13.81 -0.06 5.19
C LYS A 114 12.67 -0.12 6.21
N ARG A 115 12.08 1.02 6.57
CA ARG A 115 11.07 1.12 7.64
C ARG A 115 10.19 2.35 7.45
N LEU A 116 8.91 2.23 7.79
CA LEU A 116 8.02 3.39 7.87
C LEU A 116 8.31 4.23 9.13
N PRO A 117 8.23 5.57 9.05
CA PRO A 117 8.17 6.41 10.24
C PRO A 117 6.90 6.12 11.04
N CYS A 118 6.77 6.76 12.21
CA CYS A 118 5.51 6.70 12.96
C CYS A 118 4.39 7.36 12.14
N ILE A 119 3.39 6.58 11.75
CA ILE A 119 2.23 7.05 10.98
C ILE A 119 1.01 7.05 11.89
N SER A 120 0.30 8.18 11.92
CA SER A 120 -0.94 8.31 12.69
C SER A 120 -2.03 7.38 12.16
N THR A 121 -2.81 6.78 13.06
CA THR A 121 -4.04 6.05 12.73
C THR A 121 -5.30 6.91 12.94
N THR A 122 -5.13 8.20 13.24
CA THR A 122 -6.24 9.14 13.42
C THR A 122 -6.88 9.45 12.07
N SER A 123 -8.18 9.12 11.94
CA SER A 123 -8.95 9.29 10.70
C SER A 123 -8.88 10.70 10.11
N SER A 124 -9.09 11.73 10.93
CA SER A 124 -9.05 13.14 10.48
C SER A 124 -7.67 13.51 9.94
N VAL A 125 -6.60 13.12 10.63
CA VAL A 125 -5.22 13.38 10.20
C VAL A 125 -4.93 12.73 8.85
N LEU A 126 -5.26 11.44 8.69
CA LEU A 126 -5.03 10.71 7.44
C LEU A 126 -5.81 11.29 6.25
N ARG A 127 -7.08 11.65 6.47
CA ARG A 127 -7.93 12.24 5.42
C ARG A 127 -7.49 13.64 5.04
N THR A 128 -7.15 14.48 6.02
CA THR A 128 -6.62 15.82 5.76
C THR A 128 -5.30 15.74 5.00
N LYS A 129 -4.37 14.86 5.42
CA LYS A 129 -3.12 14.61 4.71
C LYS A 129 -3.37 14.22 3.26
N PHE A 130 -4.23 13.23 3.02
CA PHE A 130 -4.60 12.83 1.66
C PHE A 130 -5.19 13.97 0.83
N LEU A 131 -6.11 14.76 1.41
CA LEU A 131 -6.71 15.90 0.71
C LEU A 131 -5.68 16.97 0.36
N VAL A 132 -4.76 17.29 1.27
CA VAL A 132 -3.69 18.26 1.01
C VAL A 132 -2.77 17.77 -0.10
N GLU A 133 -2.39 16.50 -0.11
CA GLU A 133 -1.62 15.89 -1.21
C GLU A 133 -2.36 15.99 -2.54
N LEU A 134 -3.65 15.66 -2.57
CA LEU A 134 -4.47 15.76 -3.79
C LEU A 134 -4.56 17.20 -4.31
N MET A 135 -4.75 18.18 -3.40
CA MET A 135 -4.82 19.59 -3.77
C MET A 135 -3.49 20.13 -4.29
N LYS A 136 -2.36 19.63 -3.77
CA LYS A 136 -1.00 19.99 -4.20
C LYS A 136 -0.54 19.27 -5.45
N TYR A 137 -1.27 18.25 -5.90
CA TYR A 137 -0.88 17.47 -7.06
C TYR A 137 -0.79 18.38 -8.29
N GLN A 138 0.34 18.30 -9.01
CA GLN A 138 0.64 19.23 -10.08
C GLN A 138 -0.36 19.17 -11.24
N GLU A 139 -0.97 18.01 -11.46
CA GLU A 139 -2.00 17.78 -12.49
C GLU A 139 -3.42 17.86 -11.90
N ASN A 140 -3.60 18.57 -10.78
CA ASN A 140 -4.93 18.85 -10.25
C ASN A 140 -5.66 19.82 -11.18
N GLU A 141 -6.49 19.28 -12.08
CA GLU A 141 -7.31 20.04 -13.05
C GLU A 141 -8.26 21.04 -12.38
N CYS A 142 -8.59 20.83 -11.09
CA CYS A 142 -9.43 21.72 -10.31
C CYS A 142 -8.64 22.83 -9.60
N ASN A 143 -7.32 22.95 -9.79
CA ASN A 143 -6.51 23.93 -9.06
C ASN A 143 -6.99 25.37 -9.31
N ASP A 144 -7.41 25.69 -10.52
CA ASP A 144 -7.93 27.02 -10.89
C ASP A 144 -9.29 27.32 -10.24
N ASN A 145 -10.02 26.30 -9.79
CA ASN A 145 -11.27 26.46 -9.02
C ASN A 145 -11.00 26.79 -7.54
N ILE A 146 -9.76 26.63 -7.06
CA ILE A 146 -9.38 26.92 -5.67
C ILE A 146 -8.99 28.41 -5.60
N PRO A 147 -9.61 29.21 -4.72
CA PRO A 147 -9.23 30.62 -4.56
C PRO A 147 -7.73 30.78 -4.24
N GLU A 148 -7.10 31.82 -4.81
CA GLU A 148 -5.65 32.02 -4.73
C GLU A 148 -5.12 32.09 -3.28
N GLU A 149 -5.89 32.69 -2.37
CA GLU A 149 -5.58 32.73 -0.93
C GLU A 149 -5.50 31.33 -0.32
N ILE A 150 -6.44 30.45 -0.68
CA ILE A 150 -6.49 29.06 -0.21
C ILE A 150 -5.33 28.26 -0.81
N GLN A 151 -5.01 28.47 -2.10
CA GLN A 151 -3.83 27.86 -2.72
C GLN A 151 -2.54 28.25 -1.98
N LYS A 152 -2.40 29.52 -1.60
CA LYS A 152 -1.25 30.01 -0.81
C LYS A 152 -1.18 29.30 0.53
N ILE A 153 -2.30 29.16 1.26
CA ILE A 153 -2.32 28.42 2.54
C ILE A 153 -1.91 26.96 2.34
N ILE A 154 -2.52 26.27 1.36
CA ILE A 154 -2.25 24.85 1.09
C ILE A 154 -0.77 24.61 0.82
N LYS A 155 -0.12 25.46 0.00
CA LYS A 155 1.32 25.35 -0.30
C LYS A 155 2.19 25.31 0.96
N HIS A 156 1.80 26.00 2.04
CA HIS A 156 2.56 26.06 3.29
C HIS A 156 2.26 24.94 4.29
N ILE A 157 1.24 24.09 4.05
CA ILE A 157 0.95 22.95 4.92
C ILE A 157 1.99 21.86 4.68
N SER A 158 2.85 21.56 5.64
CA SER A 158 3.73 20.38 5.57
C SER A 158 2.91 19.10 5.75
N VAL A 159 3.13 18.11 4.89
CA VAL A 159 2.41 16.83 4.89
C VAL A 159 3.37 15.67 5.04
#